data_AF-A0A8S2M395-F1
#
_entry.id   AF-A0A8S2M395-F1
#
_cell.length_a   1.000
_cell.length_b   1.000
_cell.length_c   1.000
_cell.angle_alpha   90.00
_cell.angle_beta   90.00
_cell.angle_gamma   90.00
#
_symmetry.space_group_name_H-M   'P 1'
#
loop_
_entity.id
_entity.type
_entity.pdbx_description
1 polymer ?
#
loop_
_entity_poly.entity_id
_entity_poly.type
_entity_poly.pdbx_seq_one_letter_code
_entity_poly.pdbx_strand_id
1 'polypeptide(L)'
;INGHLMCVSCFNHLLADCKMKDEQTTCPNCRCEISKSNCTRNLAVEKTISELPIQCDYCSKIFIRSEIKIHQSQNCPERPTICDYSLLGCNWNGSYQNLPSHLLVCECPTKTGAQLINTIRAQKRTYDDEKKCLETVVDLLSLNQIGVSDLILKPLRTDDFAAKLYFETSRFTALQYQWQVRARINDNTPHPHTTVTRSLSYQLILKSKITQSIDLKFFILKGPHGDPSTLQIQPIIYHFEFNQNNTETEYLKLPISSQECNRILSSSSISFRLLMVQLDKP
;
A
#
# COMPACT_ATOMS: atom_id res chain seq x y z
N ILE A 1 22.02 -24.66 18.74
CA ILE A 1 21.65 -23.22 18.72
C ILE A 1 21.85 -22.75 17.29
N ASN A 2 20.78 -22.63 16.50
CA ASN A 2 20.88 -22.29 15.08
C ASN A 2 20.59 -20.80 14.91
N GLY A 3 21.62 -19.96 14.91
CA GLY A 3 21.51 -18.52 14.72
C GLY A 3 21.75 -18.16 13.26
N HIS A 4 20.69 -17.91 12.50
CA HIS A 4 20.77 -17.45 11.11
C HIS A 4 20.18 -16.04 10.96
N LEU A 5 20.79 -15.24 10.09
CA LEU A 5 20.40 -13.86 9.84
C LEU A 5 19.66 -13.76 8.50
N MET A 6 18.56 -13.00 8.50
CA MET A 6 17.76 -12.72 7.31
C MET A 6 17.20 -11.30 7.42
N CYS A 7 17.11 -10.58 6.30
CA CYS A 7 16.46 -9.27 6.31
C CYS A 7 14.94 -9.41 6.49
N VAL A 8 14.30 -8.38 7.04
CA VAL A 8 12.85 -8.42 7.33
C VAL A 8 12.00 -8.64 6.07
N SER A 9 12.48 -8.17 4.91
CA SER A 9 11.78 -8.33 3.63
C SER A 9 11.78 -9.78 3.17
N CYS A 10 12.95 -10.42 3.14
CA CYS A 10 13.06 -11.85 2.78
C CYS A 10 12.32 -12.73 3.79
N PHE A 11 12.36 -12.38 5.07
CA PHE A 11 11.61 -13.09 6.11
C PHE A 11 10.10 -13.02 5.88
N ASN A 12 9.56 -11.82 5.60
CA ASN A 12 8.14 -11.67 5.27
C ASN A 12 7.76 -12.39 3.98
N HIS A 13 8.62 -12.33 2.95
CA HIS A 13 8.40 -13.05 1.69
C HIS A 13 8.27 -14.55 1.92
N LEU A 14 9.21 -15.14 2.67
CA LEU A 14 9.26 -16.56 2.97
C LEU A 14 8.05 -17.02 3.80
N LEU A 15 7.69 -16.27 4.84
CA LEU A 15 6.48 -16.55 5.64
C LEU A 15 5.21 -16.50 4.77
N ALA A 16 5.12 -15.51 3.87
CA ALA A 16 3.99 -15.38 2.98
C ALA A 16 3.92 -16.53 1.96
N ASP A 17 5.07 -16.99 1.43
CA ASP A 17 5.13 -18.17 0.55
C ASP A 17 4.60 -19.43 1.19
N CYS A 18 5.14 -19.77 2.37
CA CYS A 18 4.73 -20.95 3.09
C CYS A 18 3.25 -20.88 3.48
N LYS A 19 2.75 -19.71 3.90
CA LYS A 19 1.32 -19.53 4.17
C LYS A 19 0.44 -19.77 2.94
N MET A 20 0.87 -19.32 1.75
CA MET A 20 0.12 -19.59 0.52
C MET A 20 0.09 -21.09 0.20
N LYS A 21 1.22 -21.78 0.38
CA LYS A 21 1.36 -23.23 0.14
C LYS A 21 0.74 -24.11 1.22
N ASP A 22 0.31 -23.53 2.35
CA ASP A 22 -0.08 -24.28 3.55
C ASP A 22 1.04 -25.12 4.18
N GLU A 23 2.27 -24.67 4.00
CA GLU A 23 3.46 -25.34 4.49
C GLU A 23 3.98 -24.67 5.75
N GLN A 24 4.64 -25.46 6.61
CA GLN A 24 5.38 -24.91 7.73
C GLN A 24 6.58 -24.09 7.22
N THR A 25 6.74 -22.88 7.73
CA THR A 25 7.88 -22.04 7.34
C THR A 25 9.14 -22.55 8.01
N THR A 26 10.16 -22.89 7.22
CA THR A 26 11.45 -23.38 7.72
C THR A 26 12.59 -22.51 7.23
N CYS A 27 13.66 -22.45 8.03
CA CYS A 27 14.87 -21.74 7.65
C CYS A 27 15.52 -22.42 6.43
N PRO A 28 15.84 -21.68 5.36
CA PRO A 28 16.47 -22.26 4.17
C PRO A 28 17.81 -22.97 4.45
N ASN A 29 18.53 -22.55 5.50
CA ASN A 29 19.86 -23.05 5.82
C ASN A 29 19.83 -24.29 6.74
N CYS A 30 19.09 -24.24 7.86
CA CYS A 30 19.05 -25.35 8.84
C CYS A 30 17.73 -26.11 8.89
N ARG A 31 16.71 -25.69 8.14
CA ARG A 31 15.36 -26.28 8.11
C ARG A 31 14.61 -26.28 9.45
N CYS A 32 15.10 -25.58 10.47
CA CYS A 32 14.33 -25.33 11.69
C CYS A 32 13.09 -24.49 11.38
N GLU A 33 12.00 -24.75 12.09
CA GLU A 33 10.79 -23.95 12.02
C GLU A 33 11.07 -22.48 12.39
N ILE A 34 10.56 -21.56 11.58
CA ILE A 34 10.66 -20.12 11.80
C ILE A 34 9.29 -19.47 11.75
N SER A 35 9.08 -18.47 12.59
CA SER A 35 7.83 -17.74 12.75
C SER A 35 8.10 -16.35 13.33
N LYS A 36 7.11 -15.47 13.28
CA LYS A 36 7.23 -14.14 13.92
C LYS A 36 7.42 -14.20 15.44
N SER A 37 7.05 -15.30 16.09
CA SER A 37 7.20 -15.47 17.55
C SER A 37 8.54 -16.07 17.96
N ASN A 38 9.18 -16.86 17.09
CA ASN A 38 10.43 -17.54 17.42
C ASN A 38 11.69 -16.85 16.83
N CYS A 39 11.51 -15.91 15.90
CA CYS A 39 12.59 -15.11 15.34
C CYS A 39 12.61 -13.71 15.99
N THR A 40 13.80 -13.22 16.32
CA THR A 40 13.98 -11.92 16.98
C THR A 40 14.79 -10.95 16.13
N ARG A 41 14.52 -9.66 16.30
CA ARG A 41 15.30 -8.59 15.66
C ARG A 41 16.68 -8.51 16.30
N ASN A 42 17.73 -8.66 15.51
CA ASN A 42 19.11 -8.57 16.00
C ASN A 42 19.65 -7.14 15.85
N LEU A 43 19.46 -6.32 16.90
CA LEU A 43 19.90 -4.92 16.92
C LEU A 43 21.42 -4.76 16.80
N ALA A 44 22.20 -5.72 17.31
CA ALA A 44 23.65 -5.68 17.19
C ALA A 44 24.11 -5.82 15.73
N VAL A 45 23.53 -6.78 15.00
CA VAL A 45 23.80 -6.96 13.56
C VAL A 45 23.34 -5.74 12.77
N GLU A 46 22.17 -5.17 13.08
CA GLU A 46 21.72 -3.94 12.42
C GLU A 46 22.67 -2.77 12.66
N LYS A 47 23.18 -2.61 13.88
CA LYS A 47 24.17 -1.60 14.20
C LYS A 47 25.47 -1.83 13.42
N THR A 48 25.99 -3.05 13.39
CA THR A 48 27.18 -3.38 12.59
C THR A 48 26.97 -3.12 11.10
N ILE A 49 25.82 -3.51 10.53
CA ILE A 49 25.47 -3.20 9.12
C ILE A 49 25.42 -1.70 8.88
N SER A 50 24.93 -0.92 9.86
CA SER A 50 24.88 0.54 9.75
C SER A 50 26.26 1.20 9.73
N GLU A 51 27.27 0.55 10.29
CA GLU A 51 28.66 1.02 10.34
C GLU A 51 29.47 0.60 9.11
N LEU A 52 28.94 -0.28 8.26
CA LEU A 52 29.64 -0.74 7.07
C LEU A 52 29.83 0.37 6.03
N PRO A 53 30.96 0.35 5.30
CA PRO A 53 31.17 1.28 4.19
C PRO A 53 30.20 1.00 3.05
N ILE A 54 29.70 2.07 2.45
CA ILE A 54 28.86 2.05 1.26
C ILE A 54 29.28 3.17 0.31
N GLN A 55 29.25 2.87 -0.99
CA GLN A 55 29.54 3.85 -2.04
C GLN A 55 28.29 4.70 -2.32
N CYS A 56 28.47 6.01 -2.45
CA CYS A 56 27.40 6.89 -2.89
C CYS A 56 27.09 6.69 -4.38
N ASP A 57 25.81 6.47 -4.70
CA ASP A 57 25.33 6.27 -6.07
C ASP A 57 25.61 7.45 -7.02
N TYR A 58 25.86 8.65 -6.50
CA TYR A 58 26.02 9.86 -7.31
C TYR A 58 27.48 10.31 -7.43
N CYS A 59 28.18 10.47 -6.30
CA CYS A 59 29.57 10.96 -6.30
C CYS A 59 30.62 9.85 -6.21
N SER A 60 30.19 8.58 -6.08
CA SER A 60 31.06 7.41 -5.94
C SER A 60 32.05 7.42 -4.77
N LYS A 61 31.93 8.36 -3.83
CA LYS A 61 32.72 8.38 -2.58
C LYS A 61 32.15 7.40 -1.56
N ILE A 62 33.01 6.89 -0.68
CA ILE A 62 32.66 5.93 0.36
C ILE A 62 32.22 6.67 1.62
N PHE A 63 31.10 6.24 2.21
CA PHE A 63 30.55 6.75 3.45
C PHE A 63 30.10 5.60 4.35
N ILE A 64 29.74 5.91 5.59
CA ILE A 64 29.10 4.97 6.50
C ILE A 64 27.62 4.82 6.12
N ARG A 65 27.08 3.60 6.19
CA ARG A 65 25.70 3.30 5.78
C ARG A 65 24.63 4.04 6.58
N SER A 66 24.89 4.38 7.84
CA SER A 66 23.99 5.21 8.65
C SER A 66 23.86 6.64 8.12
N GLU A 67 24.93 7.18 7.50
CA GLU A 67 25.01 8.57 7.03
C GLU A 67 24.65 8.72 5.55
N ILE A 68 24.67 7.62 4.78
CA ILE A 68 24.51 7.67 3.32
C ILE A 68 23.21 8.33 2.88
N LYS A 69 22.11 8.11 3.62
CA LYS A 69 20.82 8.73 3.31
C LYS A 69 20.85 10.25 3.45
N ILE A 70 21.48 10.76 4.52
CA ILE A 70 21.63 12.19 4.75
C ILE A 70 22.59 12.77 3.70
N HIS A 71 23.68 12.07 3.39
CA HIS A 71 24.58 12.48 2.33
C HIS A 71 23.87 12.60 0.99
N GLN A 72 23.21 11.54 0.52
CA GLN A 72 22.52 11.52 -0.78
C GLN A 72 21.38 12.53 -0.88
N SER A 73 20.68 12.82 0.22
CA SER A 73 19.56 13.77 0.21
C SER A 73 19.99 15.23 0.39
N GLN A 74 21.04 15.52 1.16
CA GLN A 74 21.36 16.89 1.59
C GLN A 74 22.79 17.33 1.26
N ASN A 75 23.80 16.46 1.43
CA ASN A 75 25.21 16.89 1.40
C ASN A 75 25.93 16.59 0.08
N CYS A 76 25.41 15.68 -0.74
CA CYS A 76 26.08 15.23 -1.95
C CYS A 76 25.98 16.30 -3.05
N PRO A 77 27.10 16.77 -3.63
CA PRO A 77 27.08 17.77 -4.71
C PRO A 77 26.51 17.21 -6.01
N GLU A 78 26.63 15.90 -6.23
CA GLU A 78 26.09 15.21 -7.41
C GLU A 78 24.66 14.70 -7.22
N ARG A 79 24.02 15.00 -6.07
CA ARG A 79 22.64 14.55 -5.84
C ARG A 79 21.70 15.11 -6.91
N PRO A 80 20.74 14.32 -7.41
CA PRO A 80 19.68 14.81 -8.27
C PRO A 80 18.86 15.87 -7.52
N THR A 81 18.72 17.03 -8.16
CA THR A 81 17.92 18.15 -7.65
C THR A 81 17.08 18.71 -8.77
N ILE A 82 15.89 19.16 -8.38
CA ILE A 82 14.99 19.90 -9.26
C ILE A 82 15.19 21.39 -9.03
N CYS A 83 14.87 22.20 -10.04
CA CYS A 83 14.91 23.64 -9.92
C CYS A 83 13.87 24.15 -8.90
N ASP A 84 14.20 25.20 -8.15
CA ASP A 84 13.26 25.84 -7.21
C ASP A 84 12.01 26.38 -7.93
N TYR A 85 12.15 26.77 -9.20
CA TYR A 85 11.04 27.18 -10.07
C TYR A 85 10.29 26.00 -10.71
N SER A 86 10.49 24.77 -10.24
CA SER A 86 9.69 23.61 -10.65
C SER A 86 8.20 23.81 -10.39
N LEU A 87 7.84 24.53 -9.32
CA LEU A 87 6.48 24.98 -9.05
C LEU A 87 5.90 25.86 -10.17
N LEU A 88 6.74 26.63 -10.86
CA LEU A 88 6.35 27.44 -12.02
C LEU A 88 6.46 26.67 -13.35
N GLY A 89 6.75 25.37 -13.31
CA GLY A 89 6.86 24.51 -14.49
C GLY A 89 8.26 24.42 -15.08
N CYS A 90 9.31 24.69 -14.29
CA CYS A 90 10.67 24.33 -14.70
C CYS A 90 10.84 22.81 -14.61
N ASN A 91 11.15 22.16 -15.74
CA ASN A 91 11.37 20.72 -15.79
C ASN A 91 12.85 20.35 -15.60
N TRP A 92 13.70 21.30 -15.20
CA TRP A 92 15.12 21.04 -15.01
C TRP A 92 15.35 20.08 -13.84
N ASN A 93 16.10 19.02 -14.12
CA ASN A 93 16.55 18.01 -13.17
C ASN A 93 18.03 17.72 -13.48
N GLY A 94 18.90 17.95 -12.51
CA GLY A 94 20.34 17.79 -12.66
C GLY A 94 21.04 17.69 -11.31
N SER A 95 22.37 17.60 -11.31
CA SER A 95 23.14 17.59 -10.07
C SER A 95 23.06 18.93 -9.34
N TYR A 96 23.05 18.90 -8.01
CA TYR A 96 23.04 20.10 -7.18
C TYR A 96 24.17 21.08 -7.52
N GLN A 97 25.35 20.58 -7.88
CA GLN A 97 26.48 21.42 -8.31
C GLN A 97 26.15 22.29 -9.54
N ASN A 98 25.28 21.81 -10.44
CA ASN A 98 24.85 22.53 -11.64
C ASN A 98 23.58 23.38 -11.43
N LEU A 99 22.97 23.34 -10.24
CA LEU A 99 21.79 24.15 -9.93
C LEU A 99 22.10 25.65 -10.01
N PRO A 100 23.20 26.19 -9.43
CA PRO A 100 23.51 27.62 -9.52
C PRO A 100 23.70 28.10 -10.96
N SER A 101 24.33 27.31 -11.82
CA SER A 101 24.51 27.66 -13.23
C SER A 101 23.18 27.62 -13.98
N HIS A 102 22.31 26.65 -13.68
CA HIS A 102 20.95 26.64 -14.22
C HIS A 102 20.13 27.86 -13.79
N LEU A 103 20.17 28.27 -12.51
CA LEU A 103 19.37 29.39 -12.00
C LEU A 103 19.68 30.72 -12.70
N LEU A 104 20.91 30.91 -13.20
CA LEU A 104 21.29 32.08 -13.99
C LEU A 104 20.68 32.11 -15.40
N VAL A 105 20.40 30.93 -15.98
CA VAL A 105 19.82 30.78 -17.33
C VAL A 105 18.37 30.33 -17.30
N CYS A 106 17.77 30.21 -16.12
CA CYS A 106 16.41 29.74 -15.96
C CYS A 106 15.44 30.75 -16.57
N GLU A 107 14.59 30.31 -17.50
CA GLU A 107 13.58 31.15 -18.12
C GLU A 107 12.34 31.36 -17.23
N CYS A 108 12.19 30.58 -16.15
CA CYS A 108 10.98 30.65 -15.32
C CYS A 108 10.76 31.99 -14.60
N PRO A 109 11.80 32.67 -14.07
CA PRO A 109 11.66 34.02 -13.49
C PRO A 109 11.18 35.09 -14.50
N THR A 110 11.46 34.91 -15.79
CA THR A 110 11.09 35.87 -16.84
C THR A 110 9.74 35.56 -17.49
N LYS A 111 9.15 34.39 -17.21
CA LYS A 111 7.82 34.02 -17.71
C LYS A 111 6.74 34.94 -17.12
N THR A 112 5.85 35.38 -17.99
CA THR A 112 4.68 36.17 -17.57
C THR A 112 3.60 35.27 -16.96
N GLY A 113 2.73 35.86 -16.13
CA GLY A 113 1.60 35.13 -15.54
C GLY A 113 0.72 34.42 -16.58
N ALA A 114 0.57 34.99 -17.78
CA ALA A 114 -0.19 34.38 -18.89
C ALA A 114 0.44 33.05 -19.37
N GLN A 115 1.77 32.93 -19.34
CA GLN A 115 2.47 31.71 -19.74
C GLN A 115 2.45 30.64 -18.63
N LEU A 116 2.42 31.07 -17.37
CA LEU A 116 2.39 30.18 -16.20
C LEU A 116 0.99 29.68 -15.85
N ILE A 117 -0.05 30.36 -16.31
CA ILE A 117 -1.43 30.12 -15.86
C ILE A 117 -1.90 28.69 -16.08
N ASN A 118 -1.48 28.05 -17.18
CA ASN A 118 -1.87 26.67 -17.49
C ASN A 118 -1.18 25.67 -16.55
N THR A 119 0.10 25.86 -16.26
CA THR A 119 0.85 25.04 -15.29
C THR A 119 0.25 25.16 -13.90
N ILE A 120 -0.01 26.38 -13.45
CA ILE A 120 -0.60 26.65 -12.12
C ILE A 120 -2.01 26.05 -12.04
N ARG A 121 -2.83 26.21 -13.09
CA ARG A 121 -4.16 25.58 -13.15
C ARG A 121 -4.09 24.06 -13.10
N ALA A 122 -3.12 23.44 -13.75
CA ALA A 122 -2.95 21.98 -13.71
C ALA A 122 -2.57 21.50 -12.31
N GLN A 123 -1.58 22.14 -11.67
CA GLN A 123 -1.19 21.82 -10.28
C GLN A 123 -2.35 22.06 -9.29
N LYS A 124 -3.07 23.17 -9.46
CA LYS A 124 -4.25 23.47 -8.65
C LYS A 124 -5.34 22.42 -8.82
N ARG A 125 -5.57 21.90 -10.03
CA ARG A 125 -6.53 20.80 -10.25
C ARG A 125 -6.14 19.56 -9.47
N THR A 126 -4.88 19.13 -9.52
CA THR A 126 -4.41 17.97 -8.76
C THR A 126 -4.61 18.16 -7.25
N TYR A 127 -4.25 19.33 -6.72
CA TYR A 127 -4.48 19.66 -5.32
C TYR A 127 -5.97 19.70 -4.95
N ASP A 128 -6.80 20.33 -5.80
CA ASP A 128 -8.24 20.42 -5.60
C ASP A 128 -8.89 19.03 -5.67
N ASP A 129 -8.39 18.11 -6.50
CA ASP A 129 -8.85 16.71 -6.57
C ASP A 129 -8.53 15.94 -5.28
N GLU A 130 -7.31 16.08 -4.74
CA GLU A 130 -6.91 15.47 -3.46
C GLU A 130 -7.74 16.04 -2.29
N LYS A 131 -7.90 17.37 -2.25
CA LYS A 131 -8.72 18.06 -1.26
C LYS A 131 -10.18 17.62 -1.34
N LYS A 132 -10.73 17.52 -2.54
CA LYS A 132 -12.10 17.04 -2.78
C LYS A 132 -12.29 15.61 -2.30
N CYS A 133 -11.30 14.74 -2.48
CA CYS A 133 -11.35 13.38 -1.93
C CYS A 133 -11.45 13.41 -0.40
N LEU A 134 -10.61 14.20 0.28
CA LEU A 134 -10.65 14.37 1.74
C LEU A 134 -11.98 14.96 2.22
N GLU A 135 -12.45 16.03 1.58
CA GLU A 135 -13.76 16.64 1.86
C GLU A 135 -14.88 15.62 1.69
N THR A 136 -14.85 14.82 0.61
CA THR A 136 -15.82 13.74 0.38
C THR A 136 -15.77 12.70 1.50
N VAL A 137 -14.59 12.31 1.99
CA VAL A 137 -14.48 11.38 3.14
C VAL A 137 -15.13 12.01 4.38
N VAL A 138 -14.87 13.29 4.66
CA VAL A 138 -15.45 14.00 5.81
C VAL A 138 -16.97 14.13 5.69
N ASP A 139 -17.48 14.44 4.51
CA ASP A 139 -18.92 14.52 4.24
C ASP A 139 -19.57 13.15 4.41
N LEU A 140 -18.95 12.09 3.89
CA LEU A 140 -19.41 10.71 4.06
C LEU A 140 -19.43 10.29 5.52
N LEU A 141 -18.46 10.73 6.32
CA LEU A 141 -18.42 10.50 7.77
C LEU A 141 -19.50 11.27 8.55
N SER A 142 -20.12 12.27 7.93
CA SER A 142 -21.19 13.08 8.52
C SER A 142 -22.59 12.53 8.22
N LEU A 143 -22.71 11.47 7.42
CA LEU A 143 -23.99 10.84 7.10
C LEU A 143 -24.50 9.91 8.22
N ASN A 144 -25.81 9.70 8.28
CA ASN A 144 -26.41 8.89 9.35
C ASN A 144 -26.28 7.38 9.12
N GLN A 145 -26.22 6.95 7.86
CA GLN A 145 -26.15 5.53 7.47
C GLN A 145 -24.71 5.11 7.18
N ILE A 146 -23.88 5.09 8.23
CA ILE A 146 -22.47 4.65 8.16
C ILE A 146 -22.30 3.33 8.89
N GLY A 147 -21.65 2.36 8.24
CA GLY A 147 -21.14 1.13 8.83
C GLY A 147 -19.62 1.16 8.88
N VAL A 148 -19.05 0.98 10.08
CA VAL A 148 -17.61 0.74 10.26
C VAL A 148 -17.43 -0.68 10.76
N SER A 149 -16.63 -1.48 10.07
CA SER A 149 -16.39 -2.87 10.43
C SER A 149 -14.91 -3.20 10.38
N ASP A 150 -14.38 -3.68 11.51
CA ASP A 150 -13.03 -4.24 11.58
C ASP A 150 -13.10 -5.72 11.16
N LEU A 151 -12.49 -6.01 10.00
CA LEU A 151 -12.59 -7.28 9.32
C LEU A 151 -11.30 -8.06 9.44
N ILE A 152 -11.43 -9.38 9.65
CA ILE A 152 -10.32 -10.32 9.62
C ILE A 152 -10.54 -11.30 8.47
N LEU A 153 -9.58 -11.33 7.55
CA LEU A 153 -9.53 -12.27 6.45
C LEU A 153 -8.84 -13.57 6.88
N LYS A 154 -9.52 -14.69 6.62
CA LYS A 154 -9.02 -16.04 6.85
C LYS A 154 -8.80 -16.76 5.52
N PRO A 155 -7.76 -17.59 5.40
CA PRO A 155 -7.53 -18.36 4.18
C PRO A 155 -8.66 -19.38 3.96
N LEU A 156 -9.13 -19.49 2.72
CA LEU A 156 -10.07 -20.50 2.25
C LEU A 156 -9.47 -21.15 1.00
N ARG A 157 -9.34 -22.47 1.00
CA ARG A 157 -8.88 -23.25 -0.17
C ARG A 157 -10.07 -23.96 -0.78
N THR A 158 -10.19 -23.92 -2.10
CA THR A 158 -11.22 -24.66 -2.82
C THR A 158 -10.82 -26.11 -3.00
N ASP A 159 -11.80 -27.02 -3.01
CA ASP A 159 -11.61 -28.45 -3.23
C ASP A 159 -11.44 -28.82 -4.73
N ASP A 160 -11.13 -27.83 -5.57
CA ASP A 160 -10.93 -28.04 -7.02
C ASP A 160 -9.61 -28.78 -7.30
N PHE A 161 -9.50 -29.41 -8.48
CA PHE A 161 -8.27 -30.09 -8.94
C PHE A 161 -7.01 -29.21 -8.86
N ALA A 162 -7.18 -27.89 -8.98
CA ALA A 162 -6.17 -26.89 -8.63
C ALA A 162 -6.74 -25.99 -7.52
N ALA A 163 -6.47 -26.35 -6.26
CA ALA A 163 -6.97 -25.63 -5.09
C ALA A 163 -6.64 -24.13 -5.18
N LYS A 164 -7.67 -23.30 -5.28
CA LYS A 164 -7.52 -21.84 -5.32
C LYS A 164 -7.50 -21.31 -3.91
N LEU A 165 -6.55 -20.42 -3.61
CA LEU A 165 -6.45 -19.74 -2.33
C LEU A 165 -7.21 -18.41 -2.39
N TYR A 166 -8.31 -18.36 -1.65
CA TYR A 166 -9.02 -17.12 -1.33
C TYR A 166 -8.76 -16.72 0.11
N PHE A 167 -9.07 -15.46 0.40
CA PHE A 167 -9.14 -14.94 1.76
C PHE A 167 -10.55 -14.42 1.96
N GLU A 168 -11.26 -14.92 2.97
CA GLU A 168 -12.64 -14.51 3.23
C GLU A 168 -12.82 -14.05 4.67
N THR A 169 -13.71 -13.08 4.86
CA THR A 169 -14.20 -12.73 6.19
C THR A 169 -15.31 -13.71 6.59
N SER A 170 -15.53 -13.84 7.90
CA SER A 170 -16.85 -14.25 8.38
C SER A 170 -17.92 -13.26 7.90
N ARG A 171 -19.18 -13.71 7.84
CA ARG A 171 -20.29 -12.79 7.58
C ARG A 171 -20.34 -11.75 8.69
N PHE A 172 -20.52 -10.50 8.32
CA PHE A 172 -20.64 -9.38 9.25
C PHE A 172 -21.88 -8.56 8.94
N THR A 173 -22.42 -7.93 9.98
CA THR A 173 -23.60 -7.07 9.87
C THR A 173 -23.17 -5.62 9.76
N ALA A 174 -23.59 -4.92 8.72
CA ALA A 174 -23.43 -3.48 8.58
C ALA A 174 -24.63 -2.91 7.84
N LEU A 175 -25.10 -1.72 8.22
CA LEU A 175 -26.24 -1.04 7.57
C LEU A 175 -27.49 -1.94 7.50
N GLN A 176 -27.74 -2.76 8.53
CA GLN A 176 -28.84 -3.74 8.61
C GLN A 176 -28.77 -4.92 7.61
N TYR A 177 -27.68 -5.04 6.84
CA TYR A 177 -27.47 -6.15 5.91
C TYR A 177 -26.30 -7.04 6.33
N GLN A 178 -26.32 -8.28 5.84
CA GLN A 178 -25.22 -9.23 5.97
C GLN A 178 -24.28 -9.11 4.78
N TRP A 179 -23.00 -8.96 5.06
CA TRP A 179 -21.95 -8.78 4.07
C TRP A 179 -20.84 -9.81 4.26
N GLN A 180 -20.07 -10.01 3.21
CA GLN A 180 -18.83 -10.78 3.23
C GLN A 180 -17.82 -10.08 2.33
N VAL A 181 -16.54 -10.05 2.75
CA VAL A 181 -15.44 -9.64 1.87
C VAL A 181 -14.67 -10.88 1.47
N ARG A 182 -14.42 -11.01 0.17
CA ARG A 182 -13.56 -12.04 -0.44
C ARG A 182 -12.38 -11.36 -1.10
N ALA A 183 -11.18 -11.88 -0.91
CA ALA A 183 -9.96 -11.38 -1.52
C ALA A 183 -9.17 -12.50 -2.19
N ARG A 184 -8.39 -12.12 -3.20
CA ARG A 184 -7.53 -13.01 -3.99
C ARG A 184 -6.16 -12.37 -4.21
N ILE A 185 -5.14 -13.21 -4.33
CA ILE A 185 -3.76 -12.78 -4.61
C ILE A 185 -3.53 -12.86 -6.12
N ASN A 186 -2.90 -11.82 -6.68
CA ASN A 186 -2.47 -11.78 -8.09
C ASN A 186 -3.57 -12.21 -9.08
N ASP A 187 -4.80 -11.78 -8.83
CA ASP A 187 -5.95 -12.10 -9.67
C ASP A 187 -6.10 -13.60 -10.02
N ASN A 188 -5.81 -14.48 -9.06
CA ASN A 188 -5.88 -15.94 -9.20
C ASN A 188 -4.89 -16.53 -10.24
N THR A 189 -3.71 -15.95 -10.41
CA THR A 189 -2.63 -16.65 -11.13
C THR A 189 -2.39 -18.05 -10.54
N PRO A 190 -2.15 -19.10 -11.35
CA PRO A 190 -2.03 -20.48 -10.87
C PRO A 190 -0.96 -20.69 -9.79
N HIS A 191 0.13 -19.92 -9.83
CA HIS A 191 1.26 -20.04 -8.91
C HIS A 191 1.68 -18.67 -8.36
N PRO A 192 0.90 -18.06 -7.43
CA PRO A 192 1.22 -16.74 -6.92
C PRO A 192 2.54 -16.72 -6.10
N HIS A 193 2.93 -17.87 -5.54
CA HIS A 193 4.17 -18.06 -4.78
C HIS A 193 5.44 -17.98 -5.64
N THR A 194 5.36 -18.12 -6.96
CA THR A 194 6.54 -17.98 -7.86
C THR A 194 6.77 -16.54 -8.30
N THR A 195 5.85 -15.63 -7.96
CA THR A 195 5.94 -14.23 -8.33
C THR A 195 6.67 -13.40 -7.26
N VAL A 196 7.60 -12.56 -7.71
CA VAL A 196 8.32 -11.60 -6.87
C VAL A 196 7.41 -10.40 -6.52
N THR A 197 6.45 -10.10 -7.38
CA THR A 197 5.48 -9.01 -7.20
C THR A 197 4.13 -9.55 -6.80
N ARG A 198 3.60 -9.09 -5.66
CA ARG A 198 2.29 -9.49 -5.15
C ARG A 198 1.32 -8.33 -5.09
N SER A 199 0.07 -8.62 -5.38
CA SER A 199 -1.06 -7.71 -5.30
C SER A 199 -2.23 -8.43 -4.65
N LEU A 200 -3.05 -7.67 -3.94
CA LEU A 200 -4.27 -8.17 -3.28
C LEU A 200 -5.45 -7.44 -3.90
N SER A 201 -6.42 -8.21 -4.40
CA SER A 201 -7.69 -7.68 -4.91
C SER A 201 -8.82 -8.20 -4.04
N TYR A 202 -9.86 -7.39 -3.80
CA TYR A 202 -10.97 -7.74 -2.92
C TYR A 202 -12.32 -7.42 -3.57
N GLN A 203 -13.35 -8.12 -3.13
CA GLN A 203 -14.72 -8.05 -3.60
C GLN A 203 -15.63 -7.92 -2.38
N LEU A 204 -16.59 -7.01 -2.43
CA LEU A 204 -17.64 -6.89 -1.42
C LEU A 204 -18.88 -7.64 -1.89
N ILE A 205 -19.40 -8.51 -1.04
CA ILE A 205 -20.50 -9.43 -1.36
C ILE A 205 -21.65 -9.20 -0.38
N LEU A 206 -22.83 -8.89 -0.92
CA LEU A 206 -24.09 -8.81 -0.19
C LEU A 206 -24.67 -10.23 -0.03
N LYS A 207 -24.86 -10.67 1.22
CA LYS A 207 -25.45 -11.98 1.55
C LYS A 207 -26.94 -11.90 1.93
N SER A 208 -27.40 -10.72 2.35
CA SER A 208 -28.84 -10.51 2.60
C SER A 208 -29.62 -10.49 1.29
N LYS A 209 -30.83 -11.05 1.32
CA LYS A 209 -31.81 -10.83 0.24
C LYS A 209 -32.37 -9.42 0.35
N ILE A 210 -32.40 -8.69 -0.76
CA ILE A 210 -32.89 -7.32 -0.81
C ILE A 210 -34.07 -7.19 -1.77
N THR A 211 -35.03 -6.34 -1.40
CA THR A 211 -36.19 -6.00 -2.23
C THR A 211 -36.01 -4.68 -2.97
N GLN A 212 -35.17 -3.79 -2.43
CA GLN A 212 -34.81 -2.49 -3.01
C GLN A 212 -33.31 -2.43 -3.24
N SER A 213 -32.88 -1.72 -4.30
CA SER A 213 -31.46 -1.51 -4.53
C SER A 213 -30.84 -0.61 -3.46
N ILE A 214 -29.61 -0.94 -3.05
CA ILE A 214 -28.81 -0.21 -2.07
C ILE A 214 -27.72 0.52 -2.83
N ASP A 215 -27.74 1.84 -2.74
CA ASP A 215 -26.64 2.65 -3.27
C ASP A 215 -25.57 2.83 -2.19
N LEU A 216 -24.35 2.36 -2.45
CA LEU A 216 -23.30 2.24 -1.45
C LEU A 216 -21.98 2.86 -1.91
N LYS A 217 -21.40 3.71 -1.06
CA LYS A 217 -19.98 4.07 -1.12
C LYS A 217 -19.21 3.30 -0.06
N PHE A 218 -18.05 2.76 -0.42
CA PHE A 218 -17.22 2.03 0.53
C PHE A 218 -15.72 2.16 0.20
N PHE A 219 -14.88 2.00 1.23
CA PHE A 219 -13.44 2.00 1.09
C PHE A 219 -12.77 1.28 2.24
N ILE A 220 -11.56 0.78 1.99
CA ILE A 220 -10.73 0.11 3.00
C ILE A 220 -9.75 1.11 3.60
N LEU A 221 -9.69 1.07 4.92
CA LEU A 221 -8.71 1.73 5.76
C LEU A 221 -7.85 0.68 6.47
N LYS A 222 -6.74 1.16 7.03
CA LYS A 222 -5.92 0.38 7.93
C LYS A 222 -6.71 -0.02 9.18
N GLY A 223 -6.59 -1.28 9.60
CA GLY A 223 -7.19 -1.76 10.85
C GLY A 223 -6.52 -1.17 12.11
N PRO A 224 -7.22 -1.17 13.26
CA PRO A 224 -6.77 -0.53 14.50
C PRO A 224 -5.53 -1.16 15.14
N HIS A 225 -5.20 -2.42 14.79
CA HIS A 225 -4.13 -3.20 15.42
C HIS A 225 -2.81 -3.22 14.62
N GLY A 226 -2.67 -2.39 13.58
CA GLY A 226 -1.44 -2.30 12.80
C GLY A 226 -0.48 -1.22 13.31
N ASP A 227 0.82 -1.49 13.34
CA ASP A 227 1.86 -0.48 13.69
C ASP A 227 1.68 0.80 12.85
N PRO A 228 1.45 1.98 13.49
CA PRO A 228 1.22 3.28 12.85
C PRO A 228 2.19 3.61 11.71
N SER A 229 3.43 3.13 11.80
CA SER A 229 4.52 3.46 10.87
C SER A 229 4.61 2.57 9.61
N THR A 230 3.72 1.57 9.43
CA THR A 230 4.05 0.43 8.54
C THR A 230 3.06 0.11 7.41
N LEU A 231 1.91 0.77 7.30
CA LEU A 231 0.98 0.50 6.20
C LEU A 231 0.35 1.80 5.70
N GLN A 232 0.79 2.26 4.52
CA GLN A 232 0.21 3.44 3.88
C GLN A 232 -0.86 2.97 2.90
N ILE A 233 -2.10 2.84 3.37
CA ILE A 233 -3.24 2.66 2.47
C ILE A 233 -3.77 4.05 2.13
N GLN A 234 -3.62 4.46 0.87
CA GLN A 234 -4.37 5.60 0.34
C GLN A 234 -5.81 5.14 0.08
N PRO A 235 -6.83 5.72 0.75
CA PRO A 235 -8.20 5.28 0.57
C PRO A 235 -8.67 5.63 -0.84
N ILE A 236 -9.25 4.63 -1.52
CA ILE A 236 -9.97 4.83 -2.79
C ILE A 236 -11.44 4.59 -2.48
N ILE A 237 -12.28 5.61 -2.69
CA ILE A 237 -13.72 5.53 -2.50
C ILE A 237 -14.34 4.86 -3.71
N TYR A 238 -14.95 3.71 -3.48
CA TYR A 238 -15.69 2.97 -4.50
C TYR A 238 -17.18 3.24 -4.33
N HIS A 239 -17.90 3.25 -5.44
CA HIS A 239 -19.35 3.44 -5.52
C HIS A 239 -19.95 2.26 -6.26
N PHE A 240 -21.00 1.66 -5.69
CA PHE A 240 -21.67 0.51 -6.29
C PHE A 240 -23.13 0.43 -5.86
N GLU A 241 -24.00 0.12 -6.81
CA GLU A 241 -25.42 -0.13 -6.55
C GLU A 241 -25.69 -1.63 -6.47
N PHE A 242 -25.99 -2.13 -5.26
CA PHE A 242 -26.39 -3.52 -5.05
C PHE A 242 -27.87 -3.70 -5.37
N ASN A 243 -28.21 -4.75 -6.10
CA ASN A 243 -29.60 -5.11 -6.42
C ASN A 243 -29.77 -6.64 -6.46
N GLN A 244 -30.96 -7.13 -6.80
CA GLN A 244 -31.27 -8.57 -6.82
C GLN A 244 -30.41 -9.37 -7.81
N ASN A 245 -30.01 -8.74 -8.91
CA ASN A 245 -29.19 -9.37 -9.95
C ASN A 245 -27.69 -9.15 -9.69
N ASN A 246 -27.33 -8.10 -8.96
CA ASN A 246 -25.96 -7.68 -8.73
C ASN A 246 -25.67 -7.58 -7.23
N THR A 247 -25.24 -8.70 -6.65
CA THR A 247 -24.98 -8.85 -5.22
C THR A 247 -23.49 -8.81 -4.87
N GLU A 248 -22.61 -8.72 -5.87
CA GLU A 248 -21.17 -8.74 -5.68
C GLU A 248 -20.51 -7.67 -6.55
N THR A 249 -19.54 -6.95 -5.99
CA THR A 249 -18.75 -6.00 -6.78
C THR A 249 -17.82 -6.73 -7.76
N GLU A 250 -17.15 -6.00 -8.64
CA GLU A 250 -15.94 -6.53 -9.27
C GLU A 250 -14.81 -6.67 -8.23
N TYR A 251 -13.71 -7.33 -8.63
CA TYR A 251 -12.50 -7.38 -7.81
C TYR A 251 -11.76 -6.05 -7.91
N LEU A 252 -11.66 -5.35 -6.80
CA LEU A 252 -11.01 -4.07 -6.66
C LEU A 252 -9.60 -4.25 -6.12
N LYS A 253 -8.60 -3.66 -6.79
CA LYS A 253 -7.21 -3.75 -6.36
C LYS A 253 -6.99 -2.92 -5.11
N LEU A 254 -6.38 -3.51 -4.08
CA LEU A 254 -5.96 -2.78 -2.89
C LEU A 254 -4.74 -1.89 -3.24
N PRO A 255 -4.77 -0.58 -2.95
CA PRO A 255 -3.70 0.35 -3.31
C PRO A 255 -2.51 0.24 -2.34
N ILE A 256 -1.83 -0.91 -2.38
CA ILE A 256 -0.65 -1.22 -1.57
C ILE A 256 0.51 -1.69 -2.46
N SER A 257 1.72 -1.47 -1.98
CA SER A 257 2.93 -1.97 -2.63
C SER A 257 3.10 -3.49 -2.48
N SER A 258 3.91 -4.11 -3.33
CA SER A 258 4.25 -5.55 -3.22
C SER A 258 4.89 -5.90 -1.86
N GLN A 259 5.70 -5.00 -1.31
CA GLN A 259 6.35 -5.18 -0.01
C GLN A 259 5.33 -5.19 1.13
N GLU A 260 4.35 -4.29 1.08
CA GLU A 260 3.24 -4.26 2.05
C GLU A 260 2.33 -5.49 1.91
N CYS A 261 2.08 -5.93 0.68
CA CYS A 261 1.33 -7.16 0.42
C CYS A 261 2.00 -8.37 1.10
N ASN A 262 3.32 -8.53 0.93
CA ASN A 262 4.09 -9.58 1.61
C ASN A 262 4.01 -9.47 3.15
N ARG A 263 4.05 -8.26 3.70
CA ARG A 263 3.95 -8.02 5.14
C ARG A 263 2.58 -8.39 5.70
N ILE A 264 1.51 -8.08 4.97
CA ILE A 264 0.14 -8.45 5.34
C ILE A 264 0.00 -9.98 5.32
N LEU A 265 0.45 -10.62 4.23
CA LEU A 265 0.36 -12.08 4.08
C LEU A 265 1.18 -12.83 5.14
N SER A 266 2.35 -12.32 5.54
CA SER A 266 3.19 -12.94 6.59
C SER A 266 2.59 -12.85 7.99
N SER A 267 1.55 -12.05 8.20
CA SER A 267 0.94 -11.87 9.52
C SER A 267 0.01 -13.02 9.88
N SER A 268 -0.16 -13.27 11.19
CA SER A 268 -1.03 -14.35 11.70
C SER A 268 -2.48 -14.16 11.25
N SER A 269 -2.94 -12.91 11.23
CA SER A 269 -4.23 -12.50 10.67
C SER A 269 -4.04 -11.32 9.73
N ILE A 270 -4.88 -11.26 8.71
CA ILE A 270 -4.96 -10.12 7.79
C ILE A 270 -6.17 -9.30 8.25
N SER A 271 -5.93 -8.09 8.75
CA SER A 271 -6.98 -7.23 9.28
C SER A 271 -7.05 -5.90 8.55
N PHE A 272 -8.28 -5.45 8.28
CA PHE A 272 -8.58 -4.19 7.61
C PHE A 272 -9.82 -3.56 8.24
N ARG A 273 -9.97 -2.25 8.09
CA ARG A 273 -11.19 -1.54 8.46
C ARG A 273 -11.97 -1.22 7.20
N LEU A 274 -13.18 -1.73 7.07
CA LEU A 274 -14.10 -1.37 5.99
C LEU A 274 -15.03 -0.27 6.48
N LEU A 275 -15.09 0.82 5.72
CA LEU A 275 -16.09 1.86 5.90
C LEU A 275 -17.11 1.77 4.77
N MET A 276 -18.39 1.80 5.13
CA MET A 276 -19.52 1.66 4.25
C MET A 276 -20.50 2.80 4.53
N VAL A 277 -20.99 3.46 3.49
CA VAL A 277 -21.95 4.54 3.60
C VAL A 277 -23.06 4.31 2.59
N GLN A 278 -24.27 4.12 3.10
CA GLN A 278 -25.45 4.02 2.26
C GLN A 278 -25.91 5.43 1.90
N LEU A 279 -26.07 5.66 0.60
CA LEU A 279 -26.60 6.91 0.07
C LEU A 279 -28.11 6.83 0.08
N ASP A 280 -28.76 7.84 0.65
CA ASP A 280 -30.20 7.98 0.55
C ASP A 280 -30.56 8.21 -0.92
N LYS A 281 -31.59 7.49 -1.41
CA LYS A 281 -32.15 7.80 -2.72
C LYS A 281 -32.82 9.17 -2.63
N PRO A 282 -32.56 10.09 -3.58
CA PRO A 282 -33.21 11.40 -3.61
C PRO A 282 -34.73 11.29 -3.70
#